data_AF-A0A820QIE6-F1
#
_entry.id   AF-A0A820QIE6-F1
#
_cell.length_a   1.000
_cell.length_b   1.000
_cell.length_c   1.000
_cell.angle_alpha   90.00
_cell.angle_beta   90.00
_cell.angle_gamma   90.00
#
_symmetry.space_group_name_H-M   'P 1'
#
loop_
_entity.id
_entity.type
_entity.pdbx_description
1 polymer ?
#
loop_
_entity_poly.entity_id
_entity_poly.type
_entity_poly.pdbx_seq_one_letter_code
_entity_poly.pdbx_strand_id
1 'polypeptide(L)'
;LLIEWKNEQNEITVGSSNTTQCVCASGNQLFYFEIGRSSLTEINKCKLPYNIACLDVTPLNPQEERTSLCVVGLWTQISVWIYRLPTLDVLHKEPLTSDTLPRSVVMITFDSQP
;
A
#
# COMPACT_ATOMS: atom_id res chain seq x y z
N LEU A 1 -5.13 -18.77 16.09
CA LEU A 1 -4.55 -17.49 15.66
C LEU A 1 -3.08 -17.51 16.08
N LEU A 2 -2.12 -17.47 15.14
CA LEU A 2 -0.69 -17.52 15.47
C LEU A 2 -0.14 -16.13 15.82
N ILE A 3 -0.62 -15.09 15.14
CA ILE A 3 -0.16 -13.70 15.27
C ILE A 3 -1.34 -12.79 14.97
N GLU A 4 -1.39 -11.66 15.65
CA GLU A 4 -2.37 -10.61 15.44
C GLU A 4 -1.70 -9.25 15.60
N TRP A 5 -2.00 -8.33 14.68
CA TRP A 5 -1.70 -6.91 14.87
C TRP A 5 -3.03 -6.15 14.93
N LYS A 6 -3.10 -5.17 15.83
CA LYS A 6 -4.26 -4.30 16.00
C LYS A 6 -3.79 -2.86 16.05
N ASN A 7 -4.50 -1.98 15.37
CA ASN A 7 -4.36 -0.55 15.58
C ASN A 7 -5.23 -0.15 16.78
N GLU A 8 -4.63 0.43 17.82
CA GLU A 8 -5.35 0.81 19.05
C GLU A 8 -6.27 2.01 18.84
N GLN A 9 -6.02 2.84 17.82
CA GLN A 9 -6.69 4.11 17.66
C GLN A 9 -7.94 4.02 16.78
N ASN A 10 -7.87 3.28 15.67
CA ASN A 10 -8.89 3.29 14.63
C ASN A 10 -8.89 1.97 13.86
N GLU A 11 -10.01 1.66 13.22
CA GLU A 11 -10.17 0.47 12.39
C GLU A 11 -9.30 0.52 11.12
N ILE A 12 -8.95 -0.65 10.59
CA ILE A 12 -8.31 -0.77 9.28
C ILE A 12 -9.36 -0.46 8.21
N THR A 13 -9.10 0.51 7.34
CA THR A 13 -10.03 0.94 6.29
C THR A 13 -9.78 0.24 4.97
N VAL A 14 -8.51 0.01 4.62
CA VAL A 14 -8.09 -0.74 3.42
C VAL A 14 -6.79 -1.48 3.68
N GLY A 15 -6.56 -2.56 2.94
CA GLY A 15 -5.32 -3.34 3.00
C GLY A 15 -4.99 -3.99 1.67
N SER A 16 -3.71 -4.29 1.47
CA SER A 16 -3.19 -5.05 0.35
C SER A 16 -2.01 -5.89 0.82
N SER A 17 -1.80 -7.05 0.21
CA SER A 17 -0.74 -7.96 0.61
C SER A 17 -0.24 -8.78 -0.58
N ASN A 18 1.04 -9.15 -0.52
CA ASN A 18 1.62 -10.20 -1.33
C ASN A 18 2.14 -11.33 -0.42
N THR A 19 2.95 -12.25 -0.94
CA THR A 19 3.46 -13.42 -0.20
C THR A 19 4.24 -13.06 1.06
N THR A 20 5.01 -11.97 1.03
CA THR A 20 5.98 -11.62 2.08
C THR A 20 5.73 -10.26 2.74
N GLN A 21 4.79 -9.47 2.21
CA GLN A 21 4.53 -8.10 2.63
C GLN A 21 3.04 -7.85 2.77
N CYS A 22 2.69 -6.99 3.72
CA CYS A 22 1.34 -6.46 3.89
C CYS A 22 1.41 -4.95 4.10
N VAL A 23 0.49 -4.21 3.51
CA VAL A 23 0.25 -2.81 3.83
C VAL A 23 -1.21 -2.65 4.22
N CYS A 24 -1.46 -1.78 5.18
CA CYS A 24 -2.83 -1.39 5.52
C CYS A 24 -2.91 0.08 5.88
N ALA A 25 -4.11 0.63 5.75
CA ALA A 25 -4.42 1.99 6.15
C ALA A 25 -5.42 2.01 7.29
N SER A 26 -5.29 3.04 8.13
CA SER A 26 -6.33 3.45 9.07
C SER A 26 -6.53 4.95 8.91
N GLY A 27 -7.58 5.34 8.18
CA GLY A 27 -7.81 6.72 7.77
C GLY A 27 -6.71 7.21 6.81
N ASN A 28 -5.87 8.14 7.26
CA ASN A 28 -4.72 8.66 6.51
C ASN A 28 -3.37 8.12 6.99
N GLN A 29 -3.36 7.16 7.91
CA GLN A 29 -2.13 6.51 8.36
C GLN A 29 -1.90 5.25 7.52
N LEU A 30 -0.71 5.13 6.91
CA LEU A 30 -0.25 3.95 6.18
C LEU A 30 0.73 3.16 7.07
N PHE A 31 0.57 1.84 7.10
CA PHE A 31 1.43 0.90 7.80
C PHE A 31 1.98 -0.13 6.82
N TYR A 32 3.27 -0.46 6.95
CA TYR A 32 3.95 -1.50 6.17
C TYR A 32 4.50 -2.58 7.10
N PHE A 33 4.20 -3.84 6.75
CA PHE A 33 4.61 -5.03 7.48
C PHE A 33 5.35 -6.01 6.59
N GLU A 34 6.30 -6.73 7.18
CA GLU A 34 6.84 -7.97 6.62
C GLU A 34 6.25 -9.19 7.30
N ILE A 35 5.92 -10.20 6.49
CA ILE A 35 5.33 -11.48 6.90
C ILE A 35 6.45 -12.51 6.96
N GLY A 36 6.71 -13.02 8.17
CA GLY A 36 7.64 -14.13 8.41
C GLY A 36 6.91 -15.41 8.82
N ARG A 37 7.66 -16.50 9.04
CA ARG A 37 7.09 -17.83 9.37
C ARG A 37 6.14 -17.84 10.58
N SER A 38 6.42 -17.00 11.56
CA SER A 38 5.60 -16.81 12.76
C SER A 38 5.70 -15.35 13.25
N SER A 39 5.88 -14.40 12.33
CA SER A 39 5.97 -12.97 12.67
C SER A 39 5.21 -12.11 11.68
N LEU A 40 4.58 -11.04 12.19
CA LEU A 40 4.07 -9.92 11.41
C LEU A 40 4.72 -8.67 12.01
N THR A 41 5.72 -8.14 11.33
CA THR A 41 6.58 -7.08 11.90
C THR A 41 6.25 -5.76 11.22
N GLU A 42 5.80 -4.77 11.99
CA GLU A 42 5.66 -3.39 11.51
C GLU A 42 7.05 -2.85 11.19
N ILE A 43 7.35 -2.68 9.90
CA ILE A 43 8.65 -2.18 9.45
C ILE A 43 8.65 -0.65 9.43
N ASN A 44 7.55 -0.05 8.97
CA ASN A 44 7.46 1.40 8.85
C ASN A 44 5.99 1.87 8.83
N LYS A 45 5.77 3.15 9.14
CA LYS A 45 4.48 3.81 9.00
C LYS A 45 4.66 5.29 8.67
N CYS A 46 3.72 5.86 7.91
CA CYS A 46 3.71 7.29 7.62
C CYS A 46 2.28 7.84 7.55
N LYS A 47 2.13 9.13 7.85
CA LYS A 47 0.85 9.82 7.78
C LYS A 47 0.76 10.61 6.49
N LEU A 48 -0.34 10.39 5.76
CA LEU A 48 -0.63 11.07 4.50
C LEU A 48 -1.51 12.30 4.74
N PRO A 49 -1.51 13.28 3.82
CA PRO A 49 -2.32 14.49 3.99
C PRO A 49 -3.83 14.21 3.96
N TYR A 50 -4.26 13.12 3.32
CA TYR A 50 -5.66 12.77 3.11
C TYR A 50 -5.92 11.29 3.34
N ASN A 51 -7.20 10.92 3.50
CA ASN A 51 -7.58 9.52 3.69
C ASN A 51 -7.23 8.66 2.47
N ILE A 52 -6.80 7.45 2.78
CA ILE A 52 -6.40 6.45 1.78
C ILE A 52 -7.64 5.72 1.27
N ALA A 53 -7.77 5.64 -0.05
CA ALA A 53 -8.91 5.06 -0.76
C ALA A 53 -8.67 3.62 -1.20
N CYS A 54 -7.46 3.33 -1.68
CA CYS A 54 -7.05 2.03 -2.18
C CYS A 54 -5.53 1.87 -2.08
N LEU A 55 -5.08 0.62 -2.04
CA LEU A 55 -3.67 0.23 -1.88
C LEU A 55 -3.35 -0.93 -2.83
N ASP A 56 -2.11 -0.97 -3.30
CA ASP A 56 -1.56 -2.16 -3.95
C ASP A 56 -0.07 -2.35 -3.65
N VAL A 57 0.32 -3.60 -3.43
CA VAL A 57 1.71 -4.06 -3.24
C VAL A 57 2.00 -5.30 -4.07
N THR A 58 1.36 -5.43 -5.23
CA THR A 58 1.60 -6.55 -6.13
C THR A 58 3.01 -6.44 -6.73
N PRO A 59 3.85 -7.50 -6.66
CA PRO A 59 5.12 -7.55 -7.39
C PRO A 59 4.91 -7.45 -8.90
N LEU A 60 5.61 -6.52 -9.56
CA LEU A 60 5.53 -6.36 -11.02
C LEU A 60 6.15 -7.54 -11.76
N ASN A 61 7.20 -8.13 -11.20
CA ASN A 61 7.79 -9.36 -11.71
C ASN A 61 7.06 -10.58 -11.11
N PRO A 62 6.38 -11.41 -11.91
CA PRO A 62 5.65 -12.58 -11.39
C PRO A 62 6.55 -13.63 -10.70
N GLN A 63 7.86 -13.58 -10.91
CA GLN A 63 8.83 -14.47 -10.24
C GLN A 63 9.26 -13.94 -8.86
N GLU A 64 8.86 -12.72 -8.49
CA GLU A 64 9.20 -12.11 -7.22
C GLU A 64 8.05 -12.23 -6.21
N GLU A 65 8.38 -12.59 -4.98
CA GLU A 65 7.44 -12.71 -3.87
C GLU A 65 7.24 -11.37 -3.11
N ARG A 66 7.95 -10.33 -3.52
CA ARG A 66 7.98 -9.02 -2.88
C ARG A 66 8.08 -7.90 -3.90
N THR A 67 7.70 -6.70 -3.49
CA THR A 67 7.84 -5.48 -4.28
C THR A 67 8.61 -4.42 -3.51
N SER A 68 9.28 -3.54 -4.25
CA SER A 68 9.86 -2.30 -3.70
C SER A 68 8.90 -1.11 -3.76
N LEU A 69 7.66 -1.32 -4.23
CA LEU A 69 6.68 -0.27 -4.48
C LEU A 69 5.39 -0.49 -3.69
N CYS A 70 4.80 0.59 -3.22
CA CYS A 70 3.45 0.61 -2.68
C CYS A 70 2.67 1.73 -3.39
N VAL A 71 1.53 1.39 -3.96
CA VAL A 71 0.68 2.37 -4.66
C VAL A 71 -0.50 2.73 -3.77
N VAL A 72 -0.75 4.02 -3.65
CA VAL A 72 -1.75 4.58 -2.74
C VAL A 72 -2.66 5.54 -3.50
N GLY A 73 -3.96 5.24 -3.55
CA GLY A 73 -4.98 6.17 -4.01
C GLY A 73 -5.53 7.02 -2.86
N LEU A 74 -5.77 8.31 -3.08
CA LEU A 74 -6.25 9.25 -2.06
C LEU A 74 -7.69 9.73 -2.32
N TRP A 75 -8.43 9.98 -1.23
CA TRP A 75 -9.80 10.53 -1.29
C TRP A 75 -9.79 11.99 -1.75
N THR A 76 -8.98 12.84 -1.13
CA THR A 76 -8.93 14.27 -1.43
C THR A 76 -7.74 14.55 -2.34
N GLN A 77 -7.88 15.51 -3.26
CA GLN A 77 -6.90 15.75 -4.34
C GLN A 77 -6.71 14.51 -5.21
N ILE A 78 -7.81 13.76 -5.47
CA ILE A 78 -7.97 12.56 -6.30
C ILE A 78 -6.67 12.23 -7.05
N SER A 79 -5.78 11.49 -6.40
CA SER A 79 -4.42 11.25 -6.90
C SER A 79 -3.96 9.85 -6.52
N VAL A 80 -2.97 9.38 -7.27
CA VAL A 80 -2.27 8.12 -7.04
C VAL A 80 -0.81 8.43 -6.73
N TRP A 81 -0.33 7.96 -5.59
CA TRP A 81 1.03 8.17 -5.14
C TRP A 81 1.77 6.84 -5.14
N ILE A 82 3.01 6.85 -5.61
CA ILE A 82 3.90 5.70 -5.58
C ILE A 82 4.91 5.91 -4.46
N TYR A 83 4.98 4.96 -3.55
CA TYR A 83 5.89 4.93 -2.42
C TYR A 83 6.96 3.87 -2.61
N ARG A 84 8.18 4.15 -2.13
CA ARG A 84 9.26 3.17 -2.01
C ARG A 84 9.10 2.36 -0.73
N LEU A 85 9.21 1.04 -0.82
CA LEU A 85 9.39 0.17 0.34
C LEU A 85 10.89 -0.14 0.54
N PRO A 86 11.38 -0.22 1.80
CA PRO A 86 10.63 -0.09 3.06
C PRO A 86 10.51 1.35 3.61
N THR A 87 11.13 2.34 2.96
CA THR A 87 11.32 3.69 3.54
C THR A 87 10.05 4.53 3.59
N LEU A 88 9.04 4.21 2.78
CA LEU A 88 7.83 5.00 2.55
C LEU A 88 8.15 6.42 2.06
N ASP A 89 9.22 6.55 1.26
CA ASP A 89 9.50 7.78 0.52
C ASP A 89 8.59 7.88 -0.70
N VAL A 90 8.05 9.08 -0.97
CA VAL A 90 7.25 9.30 -2.17
C VAL A 90 8.16 9.36 -3.40
N LEU A 91 7.91 8.47 -4.35
CA LEU A 91 8.59 8.42 -5.64
C LEU A 91 7.87 9.24 -6.70
N HIS A 92 6.53 9.15 -6.74
CA HIS A 92 5.72 9.85 -7.73
C HIS A 92 4.36 10.24 -7.15
N LYS A 93 3.79 11.33 -7.65
CA LYS A 93 2.43 11.78 -7.34
C LYS A 93 1.74 12.13 -8.64
N GLU A 94 0.71 11.38 -9.00
CA GLU A 94 -0.07 11.61 -10.19
C GLU A 94 -1.47 12.13 -9.82
N PRO A 95 -1.82 13.39 -10.12
CA PRO A 95 -3.19 13.85 -10.00
C PRO A 95 -4.06 13.18 -11.06
N LEU A 96 -5.19 12.60 -10.65
CA LEU A 96 -6.18 12.09 -11.58
C LEU A 96 -7.08 13.25 -12.00
N THR A 97 -7.28 13.41 -13.30
CA THR A 97 -8.13 14.48 -13.87
C THR A 97 -9.63 14.22 -13.72
N SER A 98 -10.02 13.19 -12.97
CA SER A 98 -11.42 12.81 -12.76
C SER A 98 -11.97 13.39 -11.47
N ASP A 99 -13.26 13.74 -11.45
CA ASP A 99 -13.98 14.13 -10.23
C ASP A 99 -14.42 12.94 -9.37
N THR A 100 -14.05 11.71 -9.76
CA THR A 100 -14.42 10.48 -9.05
C THR A 100 -13.26 9.90 -8.26
N LEU A 101 -13.54 9.51 -7.01
CA LEU A 101 -12.56 8.91 -6.11
C LEU A 101 -11.98 7.60 -6.66
N PRO A 102 -10.66 7.35 -6.53
CA PRO A 102 -10.10 6.04 -6.82
C PRO A 102 -10.66 5.02 -5.84
N ARG A 103 -11.21 3.91 -6.35
CA ARG A 103 -11.74 2.81 -5.53
C ARG A 103 -10.88 1.56 -5.56
N SER A 104 -10.03 1.44 -6.57
CA SER A 104 -9.10 0.34 -6.76
C SER A 104 -7.88 0.84 -7.50
N VAL A 105 -6.73 0.23 -7.23
CA VAL A 105 -5.49 0.42 -7.96
C VAL A 105 -4.79 -0.93 -8.03
N VAL A 106 -4.09 -1.21 -9.13
CA VAL A 106 -3.32 -2.43 -9.32
C VAL A 106 -2.06 -2.11 -10.10
N MET A 107 -0.93 -2.64 -9.65
CA MET A 107 0.30 -2.72 -10.42
C MET A 107 0.31 -4.05 -11.18
N ILE A 108 0.46 -3.99 -12.49
CA ILE A 108 0.51 -5.16 -13.35
C ILE A 108 1.42 -4.92 -14.54
N THR A 109 2.12 -5.97 -14.96
CA THR A 109 3.00 -5.99 -16.13
C THR A 109 2.23 -6.59 -17.31
N PHE A 110 2.14 -5.88 -18.44
CA PHE A 110 1.58 -6.40 -19.69
C PHE A 110 2.72 -6.81 -20.64
N ASP A 111 2.50 -7.86 -21.43
CA ASP A 111 3.42 -8.31 -22.50
C ASP A 111 4.89 -8.55 -22.10
N SER A 112 5.15 -8.81 -20.81
CA SER A 112 6.50 -8.99 -20.24
C SER A 112 7.42 -7.78 -20.42
N GLN A 113 6.87 -6.59 -20.68
CA GLN A 113 7.61 -5.33 -20.64
C GLN A 113 7.25 -4.62 -19.33
N PRO A 114 8.26 -4.23 -18.52
CA PRO A 114 8.01 -3.51 -17.26
C PRO A 114 7.31 -2.18 -17.47
#